data_AF-A0A382HF37-F1
#
_entry.id   AF-A0A382HF37-F1
#
_cell.length_a   1.000
_cell.length_b   1.000
_cell.length_c   1.000
_cell.angle_alpha   90.00
_cell.angle_beta   90.00
_cell.angle_gamma   90.00
#
_symmetry.space_group_name_H-M   'P 1'
#
loop_
_entity.id
_entity.type
_entity.pdbx_description
1 polymer ?
#
loop_
_entity_poly.entity_id
_entity_poly.type
_entity_poly.pdbx_seq_one_letter_code
_entity_poly.pdbx_strand_id
1 'polypeptide(L)'
;VPTWVAKAPGPEGEFLRQAGIDKRWVTSSGYMHCISASGKFLGGRPCDAVLEKFQELPEAERKPGALSFGKLAATEQLIPAPPDGGLVLRVHARFLARDDKGQLRHAQTTDFPLMLAKANVLRSWNLFLQPNTEYMWLTRDELRALVPASPMKGQQLKVDPVIAMRMARFHLTPQRATTSEGGIIHPKRVKEARLMLKIESVTPQSILMKLEGRIHWGSDFDPTKATTPNGPLAQGFATPLDGRLEYDRKKKIFNRLDIVALGDTWGRWGDANGRSMYVERPGRSPFGFALELATGNNPTDRIPPGGNGRYVTDRGYFRK
;
A
#
# COMPACT_ATOMS: atom_id res chain seq x y z
N VAL A 1 -0.21 -7.43 12.70
CA VAL A 1 0.42 -8.74 12.40
C VAL A 1 -0.61 -9.61 11.71
N PRO A 2 -0.27 -10.33 10.63
CA PRO A 2 -1.25 -11.15 9.96
C PRO A 2 -1.65 -12.30 10.89
N THR A 3 -2.90 -12.35 11.33
CA THR A 3 -3.43 -13.36 12.28
C THR A 3 -3.23 -14.79 11.82
N TRP A 4 -3.00 -14.98 10.52
CA TRP A 4 -2.71 -16.26 9.94
C TRP A 4 -1.28 -16.76 10.18
N VAL A 5 -0.31 -15.85 10.33
CA VAL A 5 1.08 -16.22 10.67
C VAL A 5 1.08 -16.78 12.09
N ALA A 6 0.40 -16.12 13.03
CA ALA A 6 0.27 -16.59 14.41
C ALA A 6 -0.44 -17.95 14.53
N LYS A 7 -1.27 -18.32 13.55
CA LYS A 7 -1.97 -19.62 13.51
C LYS A 7 -1.21 -20.70 12.75
N ALA A 8 -0.18 -20.34 11.99
CA ALA A 8 0.59 -21.30 11.23
C ALA A 8 1.50 -22.13 12.14
N PRO A 9 1.76 -23.41 11.79
CA PRO A 9 2.81 -24.18 12.44
C PRO A 9 4.19 -23.59 12.12
N GLY A 10 5.19 -23.91 12.94
CA GLY A 10 6.58 -23.50 12.73
C GLY A 10 7.00 -22.27 13.55
N PRO A 11 8.29 -21.90 13.46
CA PRO A 11 8.96 -21.01 14.41
C PRO A 11 8.36 -19.59 14.45
N GLU A 12 7.97 -19.01 13.31
CA GLU A 12 7.33 -17.69 13.28
C GLU A 12 5.97 -17.68 13.99
N GLY A 13 5.15 -18.71 13.74
CA GLY A 13 3.83 -18.83 14.39
C GLY A 13 3.95 -19.10 15.88
N GLU A 14 4.89 -19.95 16.29
CA GLU A 14 5.20 -20.24 17.69
C GLU A 14 5.63 -18.99 18.45
N PHE A 15 6.56 -18.21 17.88
CA PHE A 15 7.00 -16.95 18.46
C PHE A 15 5.82 -16.00 18.70
N LEU A 16 4.94 -15.82 17.70
CA LEU A 16 3.78 -14.94 17.83
C LEU A 16 2.78 -15.40 18.90
N ARG A 17 2.57 -16.71 19.05
CA ARG A 17 1.71 -17.27 20.11
C ARG A 17 2.34 -17.11 21.50
N GLN A 18 3.64 -17.34 21.63
CA GLN A 18 4.37 -17.12 22.88
C GLN A 18 4.35 -15.65 23.31
N ALA A 19 4.44 -14.74 22.32
CA ALA A 19 4.31 -13.30 22.50
C ALA A 19 2.87 -12.85 22.85
N GLY A 20 1.89 -13.76 22.84
CA GLY A 20 0.48 -13.47 23.11
C GLY A 20 -0.22 -12.66 22.01
N ILE A 21 0.40 -12.53 20.84
CA ILE A 21 -0.12 -11.74 19.71
C ILE A 21 -1.35 -12.40 19.08
N ASP A 22 -1.49 -13.72 19.23
CA ASP A 22 -2.67 -14.48 18.85
C ASP A 22 -3.91 -14.18 19.72
N LYS A 23 -3.70 -13.78 20.98
CA LYS A 23 -4.76 -13.53 21.98
C LYS A 23 -5.32 -12.12 21.92
N ARG A 24 -4.55 -11.15 21.45
CA ARG A 24 -4.98 -9.74 21.34
C ARG A 24 -4.65 -9.23 19.96
N TRP A 25 -5.71 -8.90 19.22
CA TRP A 25 -5.56 -8.35 17.89
C TRP A 25 -4.86 -6.98 17.97
N VAL A 26 -3.66 -6.91 17.42
CA VAL A 26 -2.99 -5.64 17.10
C VAL A 26 -3.78 -4.96 15.98
N THR A 27 -4.86 -4.26 16.34
CA THR A 27 -5.61 -3.37 15.46
C THR A 27 -5.07 -1.94 15.61
N SER A 28 -5.59 -1.02 14.80
CA SER A 28 -5.34 0.43 14.90
C SER A 28 -5.74 1.07 16.24
N SER A 29 -6.29 0.30 17.19
CA SER A 29 -6.76 0.81 18.50
C SER A 29 -5.67 0.91 19.59
N GLY A 30 -4.39 0.88 19.21
CA GLY A 30 -3.28 1.27 20.09
C GLY A 30 -2.86 0.22 21.13
N TYR A 31 -3.25 -1.05 20.95
CA TYR A 31 -2.78 -2.13 21.82
C TYR A 31 -1.26 -2.31 21.69
N MET A 32 -0.56 -2.27 22.83
CA MET A 32 0.87 -2.55 22.90
C MET A 32 1.11 -3.95 23.45
N HIS A 33 2.19 -4.58 23.03
CA HIS A 33 2.71 -5.80 23.64
C HIS A 33 4.16 -5.54 24.01
N CYS A 34 4.46 -5.66 25.30
CA CYS A 34 5.82 -5.67 25.81
C CYS A 34 6.26 -7.13 25.84
N ILE A 35 7.27 -7.46 25.04
CA ILE A 35 7.80 -8.82 24.86
C ILE A 35 9.30 -8.83 25.13
N SER A 36 9.81 -9.91 25.73
CA SER A 36 11.26 -10.13 25.84
C SER A 36 11.88 -10.46 24.49
N ALA A 37 13.21 -10.44 24.40
CA ALA A 37 13.92 -10.89 23.20
C ALA A 37 13.60 -12.36 22.84
N SER A 38 13.33 -13.21 23.84
CA SER A 38 12.95 -14.62 23.68
C SER A 38 11.47 -14.82 23.30
N GLY A 39 10.71 -13.74 23.09
CA GLY A 39 9.30 -13.79 22.73
C GLY A 39 8.34 -13.99 23.91
N LYS A 40 8.82 -13.90 25.17
CA LYS A 40 7.95 -14.00 26.35
C LYS A 40 7.12 -12.73 26.50
N PHE A 41 5.81 -12.88 26.64
CA PHE A 41 4.92 -11.76 26.95
C PHE A 41 5.12 -11.23 28.38
N LEU A 42 5.38 -9.94 28.52
CA LEU A 42 5.63 -9.26 29.79
C LEU A 42 4.44 -8.39 30.22
N GLY A 43 3.70 -7.81 29.25
CA GLY A 43 2.47 -7.07 29.51
C GLY A 43 1.93 -6.31 28.32
N GLY A 44 0.76 -5.69 28.49
CA GLY A 44 0.01 -5.04 27.41
C GLY A 44 0.28 -3.53 27.22
N ARG A 45 1.20 -2.96 28.00
CA ARG A 45 1.67 -1.57 27.89
C ARG A 45 2.93 -1.40 28.76
N PRO A 46 3.80 -0.42 28.45
CA PRO A 46 4.90 -0.06 29.34
C PRO A 46 4.37 0.46 30.69
N CYS A 47 4.79 -0.15 31.79
CA CYS A 47 4.54 0.29 33.17
C CYS A 47 5.49 -0.42 34.15
N ASP A 48 5.51 -0.02 35.41
CA ASP A 48 6.44 -0.55 36.43
C ASP A 48 6.32 -2.07 36.60
N ALA A 49 5.10 -2.60 36.68
CA ALA A 49 4.88 -4.05 36.75
C ALA A 49 5.43 -4.84 35.54
N VAL A 50 5.54 -4.21 34.36
CA VAL A 50 6.18 -4.82 33.19
C VAL A 50 7.70 -4.73 33.29
N LEU A 51 8.21 -3.63 33.85
CA LEU A 51 9.63 -3.45 34.09
C LEU A 51 10.15 -4.44 35.15
N GLU A 52 9.40 -4.67 36.23
CA GLU A 52 9.70 -5.69 37.25
C GLU A 52 9.78 -7.09 36.61
N LYS A 53 8.77 -7.48 35.82
CA LYS A 53 8.81 -8.73 35.06
C LYS A 53 9.98 -8.84 34.08
N PHE A 54 10.40 -7.72 33.50
CA PHE A 54 11.58 -7.68 32.66
C PHE A 54 12.85 -7.90 33.49
N GLN A 55 12.95 -7.31 34.68
CA GLN A 55 14.10 -7.45 35.59
C GLN A 55 14.23 -8.86 36.17
N GLU A 56 13.13 -9.58 36.34
CA GLU A 56 13.10 -11.00 36.72
C GLU A 56 13.66 -11.94 35.64
N LEU A 57 13.83 -11.48 34.40
CA LEU A 57 14.43 -12.30 33.34
C LEU A 57 15.92 -12.54 33.61
N PRO A 58 16.47 -13.69 33.16
CA PRO A 58 17.90 -13.95 33.20
C PRO A 58 18.68 -12.77 32.60
N GLU A 59 19.80 -12.38 33.22
CA GLU A 59 20.63 -11.28 32.71
C GLU A 59 21.06 -11.49 31.25
N ALA A 60 21.30 -12.76 30.90
CA ALA A 60 21.62 -13.18 29.55
C ALA A 60 20.51 -12.89 28.52
N GLU A 61 19.25 -12.65 28.92
CA GLU A 61 18.13 -12.27 28.03
C GLU A 61 17.85 -10.76 28.03
N ARG A 62 18.37 -10.01 29.01
CA ARG A 62 18.10 -8.57 29.19
C ARG A 62 19.05 -7.67 28.38
N LYS A 63 20.17 -8.21 27.89
CA LYS A 63 21.19 -7.45 27.15
C LYS A 63 20.87 -7.36 25.66
N PRO A 64 21.19 -6.24 24.98
CA PRO A 64 21.14 -6.18 23.52
C PRO A 64 21.98 -7.30 22.89
N GLY A 65 21.44 -8.02 21.91
CA GLY A 65 22.13 -9.13 21.25
C GLY A 65 22.25 -10.42 22.08
N ALA A 66 21.58 -10.48 23.24
CA ALA A 66 21.45 -11.64 24.12
C ALA A 66 21.14 -12.96 23.42
N LEU A 67 20.28 -12.90 22.40
CA LEU A 67 19.81 -14.06 21.66
C LEU A 67 20.27 -13.94 20.21
N SER A 68 20.77 -15.05 19.69
CA SER A 68 21.03 -15.22 18.28
C SER A 68 20.02 -16.19 17.70
N PHE A 69 19.36 -15.77 16.63
CA PHE A 69 18.42 -16.60 15.90
C PHE A 69 19.07 -17.03 14.60
N GLY A 70 18.99 -18.32 14.30
CA GLY A 70 19.38 -18.83 12.98
C GLY A 70 18.54 -18.18 11.88
N LYS A 71 19.05 -18.21 10.65
CA LYS A 71 18.26 -17.81 9.49
C LYS A 71 17.12 -18.81 9.30
N LEU A 72 15.88 -18.34 9.24
CA LEU A 72 14.73 -19.17 8.87
C LEU A 72 14.98 -19.83 7.51
N ALA A 73 14.67 -21.12 7.39
CA ALA A 73 14.69 -21.78 6.10
C ALA A 73 13.61 -21.16 5.19
N ALA A 74 13.85 -21.15 3.88
CA ALA A 74 12.89 -20.58 2.93
C ALA A 74 11.50 -21.26 2.98
N THR A 75 11.47 -22.53 3.37
CA THR A 75 10.23 -23.33 3.57
C THR A 75 9.48 -22.97 4.85
N GLU A 76 10.15 -22.34 5.81
CA GLU A 76 9.56 -21.92 7.09
C GLU A 76 9.09 -20.46 7.06
N GLN A 77 9.55 -19.69 6.07
CA GLN A 77 9.20 -18.30 5.92
C GLN A 77 7.75 -18.16 5.44
N LEU A 78 6.87 -17.68 6.32
CA LEU A 78 5.46 -17.52 6.03
C LEU A 78 5.22 -16.24 5.25
N ILE A 79 5.88 -15.15 5.63
CA ILE A 79 5.74 -13.85 4.96
C ILE A 79 6.54 -13.87 3.66
N PRO A 80 5.89 -13.73 2.48
CA PRO A 80 6.58 -13.79 1.21
C PRO A 80 7.61 -12.66 1.10
N ALA A 81 8.70 -12.92 0.38
CA ALA A 81 9.65 -11.90 -0.04
C ALA A 81 9.26 -11.32 -1.41
N PRO A 82 9.77 -10.12 -1.76
CA PRO A 82 9.69 -9.64 -3.14
C PRO A 82 10.21 -10.69 -4.14
N PRO A 83 9.66 -10.78 -5.36
CA PRO A 83 10.10 -11.77 -6.34
C PRO A 83 11.58 -11.62 -6.69
N ASP A 84 12.29 -12.74 -6.79
CA ASP A 84 13.70 -12.76 -7.18
C ASP A 84 13.91 -12.11 -8.56
N GLY A 85 14.84 -11.16 -8.63
CA GLY A 85 15.10 -10.37 -9.83
C GLY A 85 13.92 -9.50 -10.28
N GLY A 86 12.89 -9.36 -9.43
CA GLY A 86 11.78 -8.44 -9.60
C GLY A 86 12.13 -7.02 -9.17
N LEU A 87 11.10 -6.18 -9.08
CA LEU A 87 11.21 -4.77 -8.71
C LEU A 87 10.16 -4.46 -7.64
N VAL A 88 10.54 -3.60 -6.70
CA VAL A 88 9.63 -3.01 -5.74
C VAL A 88 9.45 -1.53 -6.06
N LEU A 89 8.20 -1.11 -6.14
CA LEU A 89 7.82 0.29 -6.19
C LEU A 89 7.23 0.72 -4.86
N ARG A 90 7.66 1.87 -4.34
CA ARG A 90 6.92 2.56 -3.28
C ARG A 90 5.71 3.23 -3.90
N VAL A 91 4.58 3.13 -3.23
CA VAL A 91 3.31 3.74 -3.62
C VAL A 91 2.92 4.71 -2.53
N HIS A 92 2.89 5.99 -2.84
CA HIS A 92 2.49 7.06 -1.94
C HIS A 92 1.08 7.50 -2.26
N ALA A 93 0.19 7.53 -1.28
CA ALA A 93 -1.20 7.94 -1.45
C ALA A 93 -1.51 9.16 -0.59
N ARG A 94 -2.27 10.12 -1.13
CA ARG A 94 -2.64 11.33 -0.38
C ARG A 94 -3.98 11.92 -0.83
N PHE A 95 -4.74 12.43 0.14
CA PHE A 95 -5.88 13.30 -0.13
C PHE A 95 -5.43 14.66 -0.68
N LEU A 96 -6.08 15.09 -1.75
CA LEU A 96 -5.88 16.41 -2.32
C LEU A 96 -7.18 17.22 -2.21
N ALA A 97 -7.05 18.53 -2.35
CA ALA A 97 -8.16 19.46 -2.47
C ALA A 97 -7.87 20.46 -3.58
N ARG A 98 -8.88 21.24 -3.94
CA ARG A 98 -8.71 22.40 -4.82
C ARG A 98 -8.80 23.67 -3.99
N ASP A 99 -7.99 24.66 -4.32
CA ASP A 99 -8.18 26.02 -3.82
C ASP A 99 -9.29 26.74 -4.59
N ASP A 100 -9.55 28.00 -4.23
CA ASP A 100 -10.60 28.83 -4.84
C ASP A 100 -10.34 29.11 -6.33
N LYS A 101 -9.11 28.88 -6.81
CA LYS A 101 -8.70 29.00 -8.22
C LYS A 101 -8.75 27.66 -8.95
N GLY A 102 -9.20 26.59 -8.30
CA GLY A 102 -9.28 25.25 -8.84
C GLY A 102 -7.94 24.50 -8.87
N GLN A 103 -6.86 25.09 -8.35
CA GLN A 103 -5.52 24.49 -8.32
C GLN A 103 -5.42 23.44 -7.23
N LEU A 104 -4.64 22.39 -7.49
CA LEU A 104 -4.47 21.31 -6.53
C LEU A 104 -3.57 21.73 -5.37
N ARG A 105 -4.00 21.36 -4.16
CA ARG A 105 -3.24 21.51 -2.93
C ARG A 105 -3.40 20.27 -2.05
N HIS A 106 -2.57 20.17 -1.02
CA HIS A 106 -2.80 19.21 0.05
C HIS A 106 -4.16 19.48 0.71
N ALA A 107 -4.89 18.39 0.97
CA ALA A 107 -6.10 18.49 1.77
C ALA A 107 -5.76 18.88 3.21
N GLN A 108 -6.64 19.66 3.81
CA GLN A 108 -6.66 20.04 5.22
C GLN A 108 -7.87 19.39 5.87
N THR A 109 -7.88 19.29 7.20
CA THR A 109 -9.03 18.72 7.93
C THR A 109 -10.31 19.53 7.75
N THR A 110 -10.19 20.81 7.38
CA THR A 110 -11.29 21.70 7.01
C THR A 110 -11.93 21.38 5.65
N ASP A 111 -11.31 20.54 4.81
CA ASP A 111 -11.89 20.10 3.53
C ASP A 111 -12.92 18.96 3.71
N PHE A 112 -13.08 18.45 4.93
CA PHE A 112 -13.91 17.28 5.24
C PHE A 112 -15.08 17.67 6.15
N PRO A 113 -16.32 17.72 5.63
CA PRO A 113 -17.47 18.20 6.40
C PRO A 113 -17.73 17.43 7.70
N LEU A 114 -17.46 16.11 7.71
CA LEU A 114 -17.64 15.28 8.91
C LEU A 114 -16.56 15.54 9.98
N MET A 115 -15.37 16.02 9.60
CA MET A 115 -14.34 16.44 10.55
C MET A 115 -14.67 17.81 11.15
N LEU A 116 -15.13 18.75 10.32
CA LEU A 116 -15.51 20.11 10.76
C LEU A 116 -16.52 20.10 11.90
N ALA A 117 -17.45 19.16 11.90
CA ALA A 117 -18.46 19.00 12.94
C ALA A 117 -17.89 18.59 14.33
N LYS A 118 -16.59 18.25 14.44
CA LYS A 118 -15.99 17.70 15.66
C LYS A 118 -14.57 18.24 15.90
N ALA A 119 -14.42 19.21 16.81
CA ALA A 119 -13.14 19.86 17.11
C ALA A 119 -12.00 18.90 17.52
N ASN A 120 -12.31 17.84 18.27
CA ASN A 120 -11.32 16.82 18.66
C ASN A 120 -10.83 15.97 17.46
N VAL A 121 -11.68 15.75 16.46
CA VAL A 121 -11.34 15.05 15.22
C VAL A 121 -10.41 15.92 14.38
N LEU A 122 -10.71 17.21 14.23
CA LEU A 122 -9.86 18.16 13.49
C LEU A 122 -8.40 18.13 13.94
N ARG A 123 -8.15 18.05 15.25
CA ARG A 123 -6.79 17.98 15.80
C ARG A 123 -6.13 16.61 15.59
N SER A 124 -6.84 15.54 15.89
CA SER A 124 -6.28 14.18 15.87
C SER A 124 -6.04 13.62 14.45
N TRP A 125 -6.79 14.11 13.45
CA TRP A 125 -6.73 13.60 12.08
C TRP A 125 -5.75 14.36 11.17
N ASN A 126 -5.06 15.39 11.65
CA ASN A 126 -4.11 16.14 10.81
C ASN A 126 -2.96 15.25 10.29
N LEU A 127 -2.48 14.31 11.10
CA LEU A 127 -1.45 13.35 10.67
C LEU A 127 -1.99 12.31 9.68
N PHE A 128 -3.29 12.05 9.70
CA PHE A 128 -3.94 11.12 8.77
C PHE A 128 -3.91 11.61 7.32
N LEU A 129 -3.77 12.93 7.10
CA LEU A 129 -3.69 13.54 5.77
C LEU A 129 -2.27 13.54 5.18
N GLN A 130 -1.28 13.05 5.94
CA GLN A 130 0.07 12.83 5.45
C GLN A 130 0.11 11.64 4.48
N PRO A 131 1.16 11.52 3.64
CA PRO A 131 1.19 10.47 2.65
C PRO A 131 1.39 9.14 3.36
N ASN A 132 0.61 8.14 2.97
CA ASN A 132 0.84 6.78 3.42
C ASN A 132 1.64 6.02 2.34
N THR A 133 2.49 5.09 2.77
CA THR A 133 3.37 4.33 1.89
C THR A 133 2.95 2.86 1.85
N GLU A 134 2.71 2.37 0.64
CA GLU A 134 2.51 0.97 0.30
C GLU A 134 3.59 0.51 -0.70
N TYR A 135 3.64 -0.78 -1.01
CA TYR A 135 4.64 -1.36 -1.88
C TYR A 135 3.99 -2.22 -2.97
N MET A 136 4.35 -1.94 -4.22
CA MET A 136 3.96 -2.73 -5.38
C MET A 136 5.13 -3.57 -5.85
N TRP A 137 4.92 -4.88 -5.94
CA TRP A 137 5.89 -5.81 -6.49
C TRP A 137 5.58 -6.16 -7.95
N LEU A 138 6.63 -6.23 -8.75
CA LEU A 138 6.67 -6.69 -10.14
C LEU A 138 7.66 -7.85 -10.26
N THR A 139 7.34 -8.84 -11.08
CA THR A 139 8.22 -9.97 -11.34
C THR A 139 9.30 -9.62 -12.37
N ARG A 140 10.38 -10.41 -12.42
CA ARG A 140 11.42 -10.27 -13.44
C ARG A 140 10.85 -10.33 -14.87
N ASP A 141 9.90 -11.21 -15.11
CA ASP A 141 9.35 -11.42 -16.45
C ASP A 141 8.41 -10.28 -16.86
N GLU A 142 7.66 -9.73 -15.90
CA GLU A 142 6.89 -8.50 -16.11
C GLU A 142 7.78 -7.33 -16.48
N LEU A 143 8.91 -7.15 -15.78
CA LEU A 143 9.86 -6.07 -16.09
C LEU A 143 10.49 -6.23 -17.47
N ARG A 144 10.87 -7.46 -17.84
CA ARG A 144 11.40 -7.76 -19.17
C ARG A 144 10.36 -7.47 -20.25
N ALA A 145 9.09 -7.78 -20.00
CA ALA A 145 8.00 -7.51 -20.93
C ALA A 145 7.75 -6.01 -21.16
N LEU A 146 8.19 -5.12 -20.25
CA LEU A 146 8.12 -3.67 -20.44
C LEU A 146 9.20 -3.13 -21.41
N VAL A 147 10.20 -3.94 -21.79
CA VAL A 147 11.31 -3.53 -22.65
C VAL A 147 11.25 -4.31 -23.97
N PRO A 148 10.92 -3.65 -25.10
CA PRO A 148 10.93 -4.32 -26.40
C PRO A 148 12.31 -4.89 -26.76
N ALA A 149 12.37 -6.06 -27.41
CA ALA A 149 13.63 -6.67 -27.85
C ALA A 149 14.41 -5.77 -28.83
N SER A 150 13.69 -5.07 -29.71
CA SER A 150 14.23 -4.11 -30.68
C SER A 150 13.53 -2.75 -30.49
N PRO A 151 13.95 -1.95 -29.49
CA PRO A 151 13.26 -0.71 -29.15
C PRO A 151 13.49 0.36 -30.23
N MET A 152 12.42 1.02 -30.66
CA MET A 152 12.49 2.13 -31.62
C MET A 152 11.78 3.37 -31.07
N LYS A 153 12.34 4.55 -31.30
CA LYS A 153 11.67 5.81 -30.93
C LYS A 153 10.28 5.89 -31.58
N GLY A 154 9.28 6.26 -30.80
CA GLY A 154 7.88 6.34 -31.21
C GLY A 154 7.13 5.01 -31.11
N GLN A 155 7.81 3.88 -30.91
CA GLN A 155 7.16 2.58 -30.73
C GLN A 155 6.22 2.62 -29.52
N GLN A 156 5.02 2.09 -29.71
CA GLN A 156 4.06 1.89 -28.63
C GLN A 156 4.02 0.41 -28.24
N LEU A 157 3.91 0.16 -26.95
CA LEU A 157 3.80 -1.16 -26.36
C LEU A 157 2.60 -1.17 -25.43
N LYS A 158 1.63 -2.04 -25.71
CA LYS A 158 0.57 -2.33 -24.76
C LYS A 158 1.16 -3.11 -23.60
N VAL A 159 1.06 -2.57 -22.39
CA VAL A 159 1.52 -3.27 -21.18
C VAL A 159 0.53 -4.39 -20.85
N ASP A 160 1.05 -5.49 -20.31
CA ASP A 160 0.22 -6.63 -19.91
C ASP A 160 -0.94 -6.17 -18.99
N PRO A 161 -2.20 -6.47 -19.34
CA PRO A 161 -3.37 -6.10 -18.53
C PRO A 161 -3.31 -6.58 -17.08
N VAL A 162 -2.54 -7.63 -16.77
CA VAL A 162 -2.36 -8.13 -15.39
C VAL A 162 -1.70 -7.07 -14.50
N ILE A 163 -0.75 -6.30 -15.02
CA ILE A 163 -0.09 -5.23 -14.26
C ILE A 163 -1.09 -4.10 -13.96
N ALA A 164 -1.84 -3.66 -14.98
CA ALA A 164 -2.85 -2.61 -14.83
C ALA A 164 -3.96 -3.04 -13.85
N MET A 165 -4.42 -4.29 -13.96
CA MET A 165 -5.42 -4.88 -13.06
C MET A 165 -4.89 -4.97 -11.62
N ARG A 166 -3.61 -5.32 -11.43
CA ARG A 166 -2.97 -5.34 -10.11
C ARG A 166 -2.90 -3.94 -9.50
N MET A 167 -2.51 -2.92 -10.28
CA MET A 167 -2.53 -1.53 -9.83
C MET A 167 -3.94 -1.12 -9.38
N ALA A 168 -4.96 -1.40 -10.19
CA ALA A 168 -6.35 -1.04 -9.88
C ALA A 168 -6.88 -1.74 -8.61
N ARG A 169 -6.51 -3.01 -8.42
CA ARG A 169 -7.08 -3.83 -7.35
C ARG A 169 -6.42 -3.69 -6.00
N PHE A 170 -5.11 -3.49 -5.98
CA PHE A 170 -4.32 -3.55 -4.76
C PHE A 170 -3.78 -2.17 -4.37
N HIS A 171 -3.35 -1.36 -5.32
CA HIS A 171 -2.51 -0.18 -5.03
C HIS A 171 -3.23 1.15 -5.16
N LEU A 172 -4.02 1.33 -6.22
CA LEU A 172 -4.75 2.57 -6.47
C LEU A 172 -6.13 2.53 -5.81
N THR A 173 -6.12 2.34 -4.49
CA THR A 173 -7.31 2.15 -3.66
C THR A 173 -7.35 3.20 -2.54
N PRO A 174 -7.99 4.38 -2.76
CA PRO A 174 -7.87 5.51 -1.84
C PRO A 174 -8.19 5.19 -0.38
N GLN A 175 -9.26 4.41 -0.14
CA GLN A 175 -9.66 3.96 1.19
C GLN A 175 -8.56 3.19 1.88
N ARG A 176 -8.16 2.06 1.30
CA ARG A 176 -7.11 1.21 1.85
C ARG A 176 -5.81 1.97 2.07
N ALA A 177 -5.38 2.72 1.06
CA ALA A 177 -4.11 3.40 1.09
C ALA A 177 -4.04 4.48 2.18
N THR A 178 -5.15 5.11 2.58
CA THR A 178 -5.10 6.18 3.60
C THR A 178 -5.66 5.78 4.95
N THR A 179 -6.61 4.85 4.99
CA THR A 179 -7.30 4.49 6.22
C THR A 179 -6.88 3.13 6.78
N SER A 180 -6.18 2.31 5.98
CA SER A 180 -5.98 0.89 6.25
C SER A 180 -7.30 0.09 6.41
N GLU A 181 -8.45 0.71 6.11
CA GLU A 181 -9.75 0.07 6.01
C GLU A 181 -10.03 -0.36 4.57
N GLY A 182 -11.00 -1.25 4.40
CA GLY A 182 -11.37 -1.74 3.09
C GLY A 182 -10.47 -2.89 2.59
N GLY A 183 -10.95 -3.58 1.57
CA GLY A 183 -10.30 -4.75 0.99
C GLY A 183 -9.70 -4.48 -0.38
N ILE A 184 -9.14 -5.53 -0.97
CA ILE A 184 -8.76 -5.53 -2.39
C ILE A 184 -10.01 -5.32 -3.24
N ILE A 185 -9.88 -4.58 -4.34
CA ILE A 185 -11.01 -4.43 -5.27
C ILE A 185 -11.24 -5.77 -5.98
N HIS A 186 -12.48 -6.25 -5.92
CA HIS A 186 -12.88 -7.44 -6.65
C HIS A 186 -12.75 -7.17 -8.17
N PRO A 187 -12.20 -8.09 -8.99
CA PRO A 187 -12.00 -7.87 -10.43
C PRO A 187 -13.25 -7.35 -11.16
N LYS A 188 -14.44 -7.89 -10.84
CA LYS A 188 -15.72 -7.47 -11.43
C LYS A 188 -16.09 -6.00 -11.16
N ARG A 189 -15.47 -5.34 -10.18
CA ARG A 189 -15.66 -3.91 -9.89
C ARG A 189 -14.69 -3.01 -10.67
N VAL A 190 -13.71 -3.59 -11.36
CA VAL A 190 -12.79 -2.84 -12.21
C VAL A 190 -13.44 -2.68 -13.59
N LYS A 191 -13.73 -1.44 -13.95
CA LYS A 191 -14.39 -1.07 -15.22
C LYS A 191 -13.36 -0.80 -16.32
N GLU A 192 -12.23 -0.23 -15.95
CA GLU A 192 -11.14 0.06 -16.85
C GLU A 192 -9.81 -0.12 -16.11
N ALA A 193 -8.86 -0.80 -16.74
CA ALA A 193 -7.49 -0.90 -16.28
C ALA A 193 -6.59 -1.16 -17.49
N ARG A 194 -5.92 -0.11 -17.96
CA ARG A 194 -5.02 -0.19 -19.12
C ARG A 194 -3.80 0.69 -18.94
N LEU A 195 -2.71 0.22 -19.53
CA LEU A 195 -1.41 0.86 -19.53
C LEU A 195 -0.80 0.73 -20.94
N MET A 196 -0.14 1.78 -21.40
CA MET A 196 0.58 1.84 -22.65
C MET A 196 1.93 2.51 -22.39
N LEU A 197 2.99 1.91 -22.93
CA LEU A 197 4.30 2.53 -23.00
C LEU A 197 4.52 3.11 -24.38
N LYS A 198 5.15 4.29 -24.44
CA LYS A 198 5.67 4.90 -25.65
C LYS A 198 7.17 5.10 -25.47
N ILE A 199 7.96 4.57 -26.40
CA ILE A 199 9.40 4.78 -26.41
C ILE A 199 9.69 6.22 -26.89
N GLU A 200 10.27 7.05 -26.04
CA GLU A 200 10.57 8.46 -26.35
C GLU A 200 11.97 8.63 -26.93
N SER A 201 12.93 7.83 -26.46
CA SER A 201 14.32 7.86 -26.91
C SER A 201 14.99 6.51 -26.73
N VAL A 202 15.91 6.18 -27.64
CA VAL A 202 16.75 4.98 -27.58
C VAL A 202 18.18 5.41 -27.86
N THR A 203 19.08 5.15 -26.91
CA THR A 203 20.52 5.35 -27.06
C THR A 203 21.24 4.02 -26.79
N PRO A 204 22.57 3.91 -27.04
CA PRO A 204 23.33 2.75 -26.61
C PRO A 204 23.30 2.52 -25.09
N GLN A 205 23.08 3.58 -24.30
CA GLN A 205 23.11 3.54 -22.84
C GLN A 205 21.71 3.28 -22.24
N SER A 206 20.68 3.96 -22.73
CA SER A 206 19.36 3.98 -22.10
C SER A 206 18.20 3.99 -23.08
N ILE A 207 17.03 3.58 -22.58
CA ILE A 207 15.73 3.71 -23.23
C ILE A 207 14.86 4.59 -22.33
N LEU A 208 14.40 5.72 -22.86
CA LEU A 208 13.44 6.59 -22.18
C LEU A 208 12.04 6.25 -22.66
N MET A 209 11.13 6.08 -21.71
CA MET A 209 9.76 5.66 -22.00
C MET A 209 8.75 6.50 -21.23
N LYS A 210 7.66 6.82 -21.91
CA LYS A 210 6.46 7.42 -21.34
C LYS A 210 5.46 6.31 -21.04
N LEU A 211 4.95 6.27 -19.82
CA LEU A 211 3.80 5.45 -19.46
C LEU A 211 2.54 6.31 -19.46
N GLU A 212 1.49 5.84 -20.11
CA GLU A 212 0.16 6.43 -20.06
C GLU A 212 -0.87 5.35 -19.75
N GLY A 213 -1.93 5.73 -19.06
CA GLY A 213 -2.95 4.75 -18.73
C GLY A 213 -4.20 5.34 -18.11
N ARG A 214 -5.11 4.44 -17.76
CA ARG A 214 -6.34 4.79 -17.07
C ARG A 214 -6.80 3.64 -16.20
N ILE A 215 -7.22 3.98 -14.99
CA ILE A 215 -7.85 3.06 -14.06
C ILE A 215 -9.19 3.66 -13.64
N HIS A 216 -10.22 2.82 -13.64
CA HIS A 216 -11.55 3.12 -13.13
C HIS A 216 -12.11 1.87 -12.46
N TRP A 217 -12.49 1.99 -11.19
CA TRP A 217 -13.21 0.94 -10.48
C TRP A 217 -14.32 1.53 -9.62
N GLY A 218 -15.29 0.69 -9.26
CA GLY A 218 -16.42 1.06 -8.42
C GLY A 218 -17.62 1.56 -9.21
N SER A 219 -18.44 2.40 -8.58
CA SER A 219 -19.62 3.01 -9.19
C SER A 219 -19.21 4.03 -10.27
N ASP A 220 -20.13 4.38 -11.16
CA ASP A 220 -19.97 5.62 -11.95
C ASP A 220 -20.31 6.82 -11.07
N PHE A 221 -19.72 7.96 -11.37
CA PHE A 221 -20.09 9.20 -10.69
C PHE A 221 -21.49 9.65 -11.13
N ASP A 222 -22.38 9.85 -10.17
CA ASP A 222 -23.72 10.38 -10.37
C ASP A 222 -23.88 11.65 -9.52
N PRO A 223 -23.86 12.86 -10.13
CA PRO A 223 -23.93 14.12 -9.37
C PRO A 223 -25.23 14.27 -8.58
N THR A 224 -26.32 13.63 -9.01
CA THR A 224 -27.61 13.67 -8.31
C THR A 224 -27.61 12.88 -7.00
N LYS A 225 -26.65 11.95 -6.86
CA LYS A 225 -26.47 11.09 -5.67
C LYS A 225 -25.26 11.48 -4.83
N ALA A 226 -24.39 12.36 -5.34
CA ALA A 226 -23.18 12.82 -4.66
C ALA A 226 -23.43 14.05 -3.77
N THR A 227 -24.56 14.08 -3.06
CA THR A 227 -25.15 15.29 -2.47
C THR A 227 -24.65 15.62 -1.07
N THR A 228 -24.11 14.66 -0.33
CA THR A 228 -23.59 14.85 1.04
C THR A 228 -22.44 13.87 1.31
N PRO A 229 -21.62 14.09 2.37
CA PRO A 229 -20.99 12.94 3.03
C PRO A 229 -22.08 11.90 3.35
N ASN A 230 -21.80 10.60 3.17
CA ASN A 230 -22.75 9.50 3.40
C ASN A 230 -23.92 9.43 2.40
N GLY A 231 -23.86 10.15 1.29
CA GLY A 231 -24.88 10.10 0.24
C GLY A 231 -25.07 8.68 -0.35
N PRO A 232 -26.16 8.43 -1.10
CA PRO A 232 -26.48 7.10 -1.63
C PRO A 232 -25.50 6.61 -2.70
N LEU A 233 -24.58 7.46 -3.16
CA LEU A 233 -23.60 7.09 -4.17
C LEU A 233 -22.58 6.09 -3.60
N ALA A 234 -22.55 4.88 -4.19
CA ALA A 234 -21.54 3.89 -3.88
C ALA A 234 -20.14 4.38 -4.26
N GLN A 235 -19.11 3.84 -3.62
CA GLN A 235 -17.72 4.24 -3.84
C GLN A 235 -17.26 4.05 -5.29
N GLY A 236 -16.50 5.02 -5.80
CA GLY A 236 -15.73 4.90 -7.03
C GLY A 236 -14.43 5.70 -7.02
N PHE A 237 -13.55 5.33 -7.93
CA PHE A 237 -12.30 6.02 -8.19
C PHE A 237 -11.95 5.91 -9.66
N ALA A 238 -11.56 7.03 -10.27
CA ALA A 238 -11.03 7.05 -11.63
C ALA A 238 -9.85 7.99 -11.73
N THR A 239 -8.81 7.52 -12.41
CA THR A 239 -7.56 8.27 -12.58
C THR A 239 -6.94 7.99 -13.96
N PRO A 240 -6.49 9.02 -14.69
CA PRO A 240 -5.42 8.83 -15.66
C PRO A 240 -4.14 8.42 -14.93
N LEU A 241 -3.22 7.80 -15.65
CA LEU A 241 -1.87 7.54 -15.19
C LEU A 241 -0.89 8.17 -16.17
N ASP A 242 0.18 8.74 -15.61
CA ASP A 242 1.23 9.40 -16.36
C ASP A 242 2.58 9.08 -15.71
N GLY A 243 3.51 8.50 -16.45
CA GLY A 243 4.78 8.05 -15.91
C GLY A 243 5.98 8.23 -16.83
N ARG A 244 7.17 8.26 -16.22
CA ARG A 244 8.47 8.36 -16.89
C ARG A 244 9.35 7.23 -16.41
N LEU A 245 9.83 6.43 -17.35
CA LEU A 245 10.65 5.26 -17.12
C LEU A 245 11.98 5.43 -17.84
N GLU A 246 13.05 4.98 -17.18
CA GLU A 246 14.38 4.90 -17.78
C GLU A 246 14.96 3.51 -17.54
N TYR A 247 15.29 2.84 -18.64
CA TYR A 247 15.93 1.53 -18.63
C TYR A 247 17.39 1.65 -19.06
N ASP A 248 18.31 1.17 -18.23
CA ASP A 248 19.73 1.04 -18.52
C ASP A 248 20.00 -0.23 -19.32
N ARG A 249 20.47 -0.09 -20.55
CA ARG A 249 20.68 -1.21 -21.47
C ARG A 249 21.90 -2.05 -21.12
N LYS A 250 22.91 -1.44 -20.48
CA LYS A 250 24.15 -2.14 -20.09
C LYS A 250 23.92 -2.96 -18.84
N LYS A 251 23.34 -2.33 -17.81
CA LYS A 251 23.02 -2.97 -16.53
C LYS A 251 21.77 -3.85 -16.59
N LYS A 252 20.93 -3.65 -17.60
CA LYS A 252 19.65 -4.33 -17.81
C LYS A 252 18.66 -4.14 -16.67
N ILE A 253 18.61 -2.92 -16.11
CA ILE A 253 17.74 -2.54 -14.99
C ILE A 253 16.98 -1.25 -15.30
N PHE A 254 15.88 -1.02 -14.59
CA PHE A 254 15.24 0.29 -14.56
C PHE A 254 15.95 1.18 -13.54
N ASN A 255 16.49 2.32 -13.99
CA ASN A 255 17.07 3.34 -13.12
C ASN A 255 16.01 4.35 -12.64
N ARG A 256 14.87 4.42 -13.35
CA ARG A 256 13.76 5.30 -13.00
C ARG A 256 12.43 4.64 -13.34
N LEU A 257 11.47 4.80 -12.45
CA LEU A 257 10.07 4.44 -12.67
C LEU A 257 9.22 5.37 -11.81
N ASP A 258 8.91 6.54 -12.36
CA ASP A 258 8.08 7.54 -11.70
C ASP A 258 6.70 7.53 -12.34
N ILE A 259 5.65 7.22 -11.57
CA ILE A 259 4.28 7.24 -12.07
C ILE A 259 3.44 8.11 -11.16
N VAL A 260 2.59 8.95 -11.75
CA VAL A 260 1.61 9.74 -11.02
C VAL A 260 0.21 9.32 -11.49
N ALA A 261 -0.68 9.09 -10.54
CA ALA A 261 -2.09 8.83 -10.79
C ALA A 261 -2.90 9.85 -10.00
N LEU A 262 -3.26 10.94 -10.69
CA LEU A 262 -4.03 12.04 -10.16
C LEU A 262 -5.46 11.95 -10.68
N GLY A 263 -6.37 11.54 -9.81
CA GLY A 263 -7.76 11.28 -10.17
C GLY A 263 -8.74 11.81 -9.14
N ASP A 264 -9.98 11.37 -9.28
CA ASP A 264 -11.04 11.68 -8.33
C ASP A 264 -11.57 10.41 -7.67
N THR A 265 -11.89 10.53 -6.39
CA THR A 265 -12.71 9.58 -5.65
C THR A 265 -14.07 10.20 -5.33
N TRP A 266 -15.09 9.36 -5.17
CA TRP A 266 -16.45 9.77 -4.83
C TRP A 266 -17.19 8.65 -4.07
N GLY A 267 -18.34 9.03 -3.52
CA GLY A 267 -19.27 8.11 -2.86
C GLY A 267 -18.83 7.70 -1.46
N ARG A 268 -19.60 6.80 -0.86
CA ARG A 268 -19.42 6.33 0.53
C ARG A 268 -18.19 5.43 0.67
N TRP A 269 -17.39 5.65 1.71
CA TRP A 269 -16.21 4.83 1.99
C TRP A 269 -16.54 3.74 3.01
N GLY A 270 -17.26 4.06 4.08
CA GLY A 270 -17.66 3.09 5.10
C GLY A 270 -16.48 2.53 5.94
N ASP A 271 -16.62 2.49 7.26
CA ASP A 271 -15.73 1.71 8.12
C ASP A 271 -16.13 0.22 8.10
N ALA A 272 -15.40 -0.62 8.84
CA ALA A 272 -15.72 -2.05 8.96
C ALA A 272 -17.13 -2.36 9.50
N ASN A 273 -17.80 -1.39 10.13
CA ASN A 273 -19.17 -1.50 10.64
C ASN A 273 -20.20 -0.86 9.70
N GLY A 274 -19.78 -0.47 8.50
CA GLY A 274 -20.60 0.23 7.52
C GLY A 274 -20.95 1.66 7.94
N ARG A 275 -20.33 2.26 8.95
CA ARG A 275 -20.54 3.68 9.30
C ARG A 275 -19.68 4.55 8.42
N SER A 276 -20.13 5.78 8.15
CA SER A 276 -19.34 6.65 7.31
C SER A 276 -18.02 7.09 7.94
N MET A 277 -17.00 7.17 7.10
CA MET A 277 -15.68 7.64 7.53
C MET A 277 -15.61 9.16 7.50
N TYR A 278 -14.85 9.76 8.42
CA TYR A 278 -14.70 11.22 8.50
C TYR A 278 -14.09 11.85 7.24
N VAL A 279 -13.47 11.06 6.37
CA VAL A 279 -12.83 11.49 5.11
C VAL A 279 -13.80 11.58 3.93
N GLU A 280 -15.07 11.26 4.11
CA GLU A 280 -16.09 11.37 3.07
C GLU A 280 -16.37 12.84 2.71
N ARG A 281 -16.46 13.11 1.41
CA ARG A 281 -16.72 14.45 0.82
C ARG A 281 -17.83 14.35 -0.23
N PRO A 282 -18.68 15.38 -0.37
CA PRO A 282 -19.66 15.45 -1.44
C PRO A 282 -18.97 15.56 -2.81
N GLY A 283 -19.66 15.16 -3.88
CA GLY A 283 -19.16 15.28 -5.25
C GLY A 283 -17.92 14.45 -5.56
N ARG A 284 -17.11 14.97 -6.49
CA ARG A 284 -15.80 14.45 -6.85
C ARG A 284 -14.73 15.12 -6.01
N SER A 285 -13.78 14.31 -5.57
CA SER A 285 -12.76 14.73 -4.64
C SER A 285 -11.39 14.30 -5.13
N PRO A 286 -10.44 15.22 -5.36
CA PRO A 286 -9.16 14.84 -5.93
C PRO A 286 -8.36 13.99 -4.95
N PHE A 287 -7.68 13.00 -5.50
CA PHE A 287 -6.86 12.05 -4.78
C PHE A 287 -5.64 11.69 -5.63
N GLY A 288 -4.47 11.66 -5.01
CA GLY A 288 -3.21 11.42 -5.71
C GLY A 288 -2.51 10.14 -5.26
N PHE A 289 -1.97 9.42 -6.22
CA PHE A 289 -0.93 8.43 -6.00
C PHE A 289 0.35 8.82 -6.73
N ALA A 290 1.50 8.54 -6.12
CA ALA A 290 2.80 8.59 -6.76
C ALA A 290 3.50 7.25 -6.55
N LEU A 291 4.17 6.74 -7.59
CA LEU A 291 4.96 5.52 -7.52
C LEU A 291 6.40 5.84 -7.91
N GLU A 292 7.34 5.29 -7.16
CA GLU A 292 8.77 5.44 -7.40
C GLU A 292 9.50 4.12 -7.12
N LEU A 293 10.73 3.99 -7.61
CA LEU A 293 11.59 2.86 -7.26
C LEU A 293 11.87 2.82 -5.75
N ALA A 294 11.69 1.66 -5.13
CA ALA A 294 12.23 1.43 -3.80
C ALA A 294 13.77 1.40 -3.86
N THR A 295 14.43 1.90 -2.82
CA THR A 295 15.90 1.88 -2.76
C THR A 295 16.45 0.48 -2.48
N GLY A 296 15.64 -0.41 -1.90
CA GLY A 296 16.02 -1.78 -1.55
C GLY A 296 16.87 -1.87 -0.28
N ASN A 297 17.25 -0.73 0.28
CA ASN A 297 18.15 -0.62 1.43
C ASN A 297 17.41 -0.54 2.77
N ASN A 298 16.06 -0.50 2.76
CA ASN A 298 15.26 -0.45 3.98
C ASN A 298 14.43 -1.74 4.14
N PRO A 299 14.36 -2.34 5.34
CA PRO A 299 13.43 -3.45 5.63
C PRO A 299 11.98 -3.17 5.19
N THR A 300 11.53 -1.91 5.22
CA THR A 300 10.17 -1.56 4.77
C THR A 300 9.94 -1.81 3.29
N ASP A 301 10.99 -1.77 2.45
CA ASP A 301 10.91 -2.09 1.01
C ASP A 301 10.56 -3.57 0.76
N ARG A 302 10.54 -4.40 1.81
CA ARG A 302 10.17 -5.82 1.74
C ARG A 302 8.77 -6.09 2.28
N ILE A 303 8.03 -5.06 2.69
CA ILE A 303 6.65 -5.22 3.15
C ILE A 303 5.81 -5.73 1.98
N PRO A 304 5.05 -6.83 2.16
CA PRO A 304 4.17 -7.34 1.11
C PRO A 304 3.17 -6.29 0.65
N PRO A 305 2.67 -6.40 -0.59
CA PRO A 305 1.54 -5.62 -1.08
C PRO A 305 0.42 -5.56 -0.05
N GLY A 306 0.00 -4.34 0.25
CA GLY A 306 -0.97 -4.04 1.27
C GLY A 306 -0.63 -4.42 2.71
N GLY A 307 0.63 -4.69 3.02
CA GLY A 307 1.02 -5.21 4.33
C GLY A 307 0.43 -6.59 4.65
N ASN A 308 -0.04 -7.33 3.63
CA ASN A 308 -0.67 -8.62 3.82
C ASN A 308 -0.12 -9.67 2.83
N GLY A 309 0.79 -10.51 3.31
CA GLY A 309 1.43 -11.56 2.51
C GLY A 309 0.45 -12.52 1.80
N ARG A 310 -0.76 -12.71 2.34
CA ARG A 310 -1.80 -13.52 1.68
C ARG A 310 -2.21 -13.00 0.31
N TYR A 311 -2.08 -11.70 0.07
CA TYR A 311 -2.37 -11.18 -1.26
C TYR A 311 -1.48 -11.81 -2.32
N VAL A 312 -0.20 -12.00 -1.99
CA VAL A 312 0.80 -12.64 -2.83
C VAL A 312 0.56 -14.14 -2.94
N THR A 313 0.29 -14.82 -1.83
CA THR A 313 0.24 -16.29 -1.80
C THR A 313 -1.10 -16.89 -2.20
N ASP A 314 -2.24 -16.25 -1.84
CA ASP A 314 -3.58 -16.85 -1.97
C ASP A 314 -4.67 -15.93 -2.55
N ARG A 315 -4.47 -14.60 -2.66
CA ARG A 315 -5.48 -13.67 -3.25
C ARG A 315 -5.16 -13.15 -4.65
N GLY A 316 -4.29 -13.85 -5.38
CA GLY A 316 -4.08 -13.64 -6.82
C GLY A 316 -3.46 -12.29 -7.16
N TYR A 317 -2.51 -11.82 -6.35
CA TYR A 317 -1.70 -10.64 -6.67
C TYR A 317 -0.82 -10.89 -7.90
N PHE A 318 -0.03 -11.98 -7.87
CA PHE A 318 0.53 -12.59 -9.07
C PHE A 318 -0.49 -13.64 -9.51
N ARG A 319 -1.06 -13.50 -10.71
CA ARG A 319 -1.92 -14.56 -11.25
C ARG A 319 -1.06 -15.83 -11.36
N LYS A 320 -1.59 -16.95 -10.87
CA LYS A 320 -1.12 -18.27 -11.27
C LYS A 320 -1.83 -18.66 -12.56
#